data_AF-A0A939WD86-F1
#
_entry.id   AF-A0A939WD86-F1
#
_cell.length_a   1.000
_cell.length_b   1.000
_cell.length_c   1.000
_cell.angle_alpha   90.00
_cell.angle_beta   90.00
_cell.angle_gamma   90.00
#
_symmetry.space_group_name_H-M   'P 1'
#
loop_
_entity.id
_entity.type
_entity.pdbx_description
1 polymer ?
#
loop_
_entity_poly.entity_id
_entity_poly.type
_entity_poly.pdbx_seq_one_letter_code
_entity_poly.pdbx_strand_id
1 'polypeptide(L)'
;MTANECLVKFNSIKECLSEVLWMHFEIQSADSEQVVLVGKPDEFADPMLEIVFVQPFMISCPMRFTYEGGDFIGLAPQEEFYQMNERYHIGQGYHIFKIKVENRRFFIIARSMHVSIR
;
A
#
# COMPACT_ATOMS: atom_id res chain seq x y z
N MET A 1 -2.96 -12.51 6.88
CA MET A 1 -1.50 -12.33 6.97
C MET A 1 -1.15 -12.02 8.43
N THR A 2 -0.02 -12.48 8.95
CA THR A 2 0.40 -12.14 10.32
C THR A 2 1.06 -10.77 10.36
N ALA A 3 1.10 -10.13 11.53
CA ALA A 3 1.79 -8.84 11.70
C ALA A 3 3.29 -8.93 11.32
N ASN A 4 3.93 -10.08 11.60
CA ASN A 4 5.33 -10.31 11.26
C ASN A 4 5.56 -10.40 9.74
N GLU A 5 4.66 -11.09 9.02
CA GLU A 5 4.70 -11.14 7.54
C GLU A 5 4.52 -9.75 6.92
N CYS A 6 3.63 -8.93 7.48
CA CYS A 6 3.47 -7.53 7.07
C CYS A 6 4.77 -6.74 7.29
N LEU A 7 5.39 -6.89 8.46
CA LEU A 7 6.60 -6.14 8.82
C LEU A 7 7.76 -6.45 7.86
N VAL A 8 7.97 -7.71 7.49
CA VAL A 8 9.00 -8.11 6.51
C VAL A 8 8.77 -7.41 5.17
N LYS A 9 7.51 -7.38 4.68
CA LYS A 9 7.16 -6.71 3.42
C LYS A 9 7.33 -5.19 3.50
N PHE A 10 6.99 -4.57 4.62
CA PHE A 10 7.16 -3.13 4.80
C PHE A 10 8.64 -2.75 4.83
N ASN A 11 9.48 -3.58 5.45
CA ASN A 11 10.93 -3.37 5.46
C ASN A 11 11.53 -3.48 4.06
N SER A 12 11.13 -4.47 3.25
CA SER A 12 11.63 -4.59 1.88
C SER A 12 11.20 -3.41 1.01
N ILE A 13 9.98 -2.90 1.18
CA ILE A 13 9.52 -1.67 0.52
C ILE A 13 10.37 -0.48 0.97
N LYS A 14 10.62 -0.34 2.27
CA LYS A 14 11.44 0.75 2.82
C LYS A 14 12.87 0.73 2.30
N GLU A 15 13.48 -0.45 2.22
CA GLU A 15 14.82 -0.65 1.65
C GLU A 15 14.85 -0.19 0.19
N CYS A 16 13.94 -0.66 -0.65
CA CYS A 16 13.81 -0.23 -2.05
C CYS A 16 13.61 1.30 -2.18
N LEU A 17 12.75 1.89 -1.35
CA LEU A 17 12.49 3.33 -1.35
C LEU A 17 13.66 4.17 -0.84
N SER A 18 14.60 3.58 -0.09
CA SER A 18 15.78 4.29 0.43
C SER A 18 16.87 4.50 -0.62
N GLU A 19 16.80 3.78 -1.74
CA GLU A 19 17.75 3.89 -2.85
C GLU A 19 17.43 5.04 -3.82
N VAL A 20 16.27 5.68 -3.66
CA VAL A 20 15.80 6.75 -4.54
C VAL A 20 15.38 7.99 -3.75
N LEU A 21 15.53 9.17 -4.35
CA LEU A 21 15.06 10.43 -3.75
C LEU A 21 13.54 10.55 -3.80
N TRP A 22 12.93 10.04 -4.88
CA TRP A 22 11.49 10.02 -5.07
C TRP A 22 11.06 8.80 -5.87
N MET A 23 9.76 8.52 -5.86
CA MET A 23 9.15 7.47 -6.67
C MET A 23 7.73 7.85 -7.09
N HIS A 24 7.42 7.68 -8.37
CA HIS A 24 6.07 7.83 -8.88
C HIS A 24 5.29 6.54 -8.68
N PHE A 25 4.17 6.63 -7.99
CA PHE A 25 3.26 5.52 -7.77
C PHE A 25 2.01 5.67 -8.62
N GLU A 26 1.53 4.56 -9.18
CA GLU A 26 0.24 4.50 -9.87
C GLU A 26 -0.50 3.18 -9.61
N ILE A 27 -1.84 3.27 -9.57
CA ILE A 27 -2.70 2.09 -9.59
C ILE A 27 -2.74 1.58 -11.04
N GLN A 28 -1.98 0.52 -11.32
CA GLN A 28 -1.88 -0.07 -12.64
C GLN A 28 -3.16 -0.83 -13.02
N SER A 29 -3.77 -1.52 -12.06
CA SER A 29 -5.05 -2.21 -12.23
C SER A 29 -5.78 -2.37 -10.90
N ALA A 30 -7.11 -2.39 -10.93
CA ALA A 30 -7.94 -2.66 -9.77
C ALA A 30 -9.22 -3.40 -10.19
N ASP A 31 -9.46 -4.56 -9.59
CA ASP A 31 -10.66 -5.37 -9.76
C ASP A 31 -11.08 -6.02 -8.43
N SER A 32 -12.00 -6.99 -8.45
CA SER A 32 -12.48 -7.66 -7.24
C SER A 32 -11.46 -8.63 -6.62
N GLU A 33 -10.47 -9.07 -7.40
CA GLU A 33 -9.45 -10.02 -6.96
C GLU A 33 -8.20 -9.30 -6.46
N GLN A 34 -7.80 -8.20 -7.10
CA GLN A 34 -6.58 -7.51 -6.73
C GLN A 34 -6.53 -6.02 -7.08
N VAL A 35 -5.66 -5.32 -6.36
CA VAL A 35 -5.19 -3.98 -6.69
C VAL A 35 -3.68 -4.04 -6.88
N VAL A 36 -3.20 -3.58 -8.03
CA VAL A 36 -1.77 -3.52 -8.35
C VAL A 36 -1.33 -2.07 -8.28
N LEU A 37 -0.51 -1.76 -7.28
CA LEU A 37 0.15 -0.46 -7.12
C LEU A 37 1.61 -0.62 -7.55
N VAL A 38 2.04 0.14 -8.55
CA VAL A 38 3.42 0.11 -9.04
C VAL A 38 4.15 1.40 -8.68
N GLY A 39 5.43 1.27 -8.35
CA GLY A 39 6.37 2.36 -8.12
C GLY A 39 7.44 2.38 -9.21
N LYS A 40 7.63 3.55 -9.81
CA LYS A 40 8.58 3.81 -10.90
C LYS A 40 9.49 4.99 -10.55
N PRO A 41 10.79 4.95 -10.89
CA PRO A 41 11.69 6.08 -10.69
C PRO A 41 11.33 7.29 -11.58
N ASP A 42 10.70 7.02 -12.72
CA ASP A 42 10.22 8.01 -13.70
C ASP A 42 8.89 7.52 -14.32
N GLU A 43 8.03 8.42 -14.80
CA GLU A 43 6.70 8.07 -15.37
C GLU A 43 6.81 7.07 -16.54
N PHE A 44 7.89 7.15 -17.31
CA PHE A 44 8.12 6.30 -18.49
C PHE A 44 8.99 5.07 -18.22
N ALA A 45 9.51 4.91 -17.00
CA ALA A 45 10.34 3.77 -16.63
C ALA A 45 9.51 2.50 -16.36
N ASP A 46 10.17 1.35 -16.46
CA ASP A 46 9.61 0.10 -15.96
C ASP A 46 9.40 0.15 -14.43
N PRO A 47 8.37 -0.53 -13.90
CA PRO A 47 8.18 -0.65 -12.46
C PRO A 47 9.38 -1.28 -11.76
N MET A 48 9.91 -0.56 -10.77
CA MET A 48 10.95 -1.06 -9.86
C MET A 48 10.33 -1.76 -8.64
N LEU A 49 9.14 -1.30 -8.23
CA LEU A 49 8.38 -1.83 -7.11
C LEU A 49 6.96 -2.16 -7.55
N GLU A 50 6.45 -3.32 -7.16
CA GLU A 50 5.06 -3.71 -7.36
C GLU A 50 4.49 -4.21 -6.03
N ILE A 51 3.33 -3.66 -5.66
CA ILE A 51 2.59 -4.03 -4.47
C ILE A 51 1.20 -4.49 -4.90
N VAL A 52 0.92 -5.78 -4.70
CA VAL A 52 -0.35 -6.41 -5.05
C VAL A 52 -1.17 -6.63 -3.80
N PHE A 53 -2.29 -5.93 -3.66
CA PHE A 53 -3.26 -6.14 -2.58
C PHE A 53 -4.32 -7.14 -3.04
N VAL A 54 -4.48 -8.24 -2.31
CA VAL A 54 -5.34 -9.37 -2.72
C VAL A 54 -6.68 -9.32 -2.00
N GLN A 55 -7.75 -9.58 -2.74
CA GLN A 55 -9.14 -9.44 -2.32
C GLN A 55 -9.38 -8.07 -1.68
N PRO A 56 -9.31 -6.99 -2.48
CA PRO A 56 -9.58 -5.65 -1.98
C PRO A 56 -11.05 -5.51 -1.58
N PHE A 57 -11.28 -4.89 -0.43
CA PHE A 57 -12.60 -4.46 0.02
C PHE A 57 -12.84 -2.98 -0.29
N MET A 58 -11.80 -2.15 -0.17
CA MET A 58 -11.90 -0.70 -0.36
C MET A 58 -10.56 -0.10 -0.77
N ILE A 59 -10.62 0.89 -1.67
CA ILE A 59 -9.48 1.70 -2.10
C ILE A 59 -9.82 3.17 -1.85
N SER A 60 -9.00 3.84 -1.06
CA SER A 60 -9.07 5.28 -0.79
C SER A 60 -7.69 5.88 -1.05
N CYS A 61 -7.33 5.98 -2.33
CA CYS A 61 -6.02 6.42 -2.80
C CYS A 61 -6.17 7.14 -4.16
N PRO A 62 -5.39 8.20 -4.46
CA PRO A 62 -5.29 8.74 -5.81
C PRO A 62 -4.81 7.67 -6.80
N MET A 63 -5.23 7.78 -8.06
CA MET A 63 -4.73 6.90 -9.13
C MET A 63 -3.23 7.05 -9.34
N ARG A 64 -2.67 8.25 -9.10
CA ARG A 64 -1.24 8.56 -9.15
C ARG A 64 -0.82 9.48 -8.03
N PHE A 65 0.39 9.29 -7.49
CA PHE A 65 1.00 10.16 -6.49
C PHE A 65 2.52 9.97 -6.46
N THR A 66 3.25 10.94 -5.91
CA THR A 66 4.72 10.88 -5.80
C THR A 66 5.12 10.74 -4.34
N TYR A 67 5.98 9.78 -4.04
CA TYR A 67 6.66 9.66 -2.75
C TYR A 67 7.99 10.41 -2.83
N GLU A 68 8.30 11.23 -1.82
CA GLU A 68 9.53 12.06 -1.76
C GLU A 68 10.33 11.81 -0.46
N GLY A 69 10.11 10.67 0.20
CA GLY A 69 10.83 10.30 1.43
C GLY A 69 9.93 10.08 2.66
N GLY A 70 10.49 9.39 3.65
CA GLY A 70 9.85 9.13 4.94
C GLY A 70 9.18 7.76 5.06
N ASP A 71 8.22 7.63 5.98
CA ASP A 71 7.42 6.41 6.11
C ASP A 71 6.44 6.30 4.95
N PHE A 72 6.41 5.14 4.28
CA PHE A 72 5.55 4.93 3.14
C PHE A 72 4.31 4.09 3.44
N ILE A 73 4.46 2.91 4.05
CA ILE A 73 3.36 1.97 4.25
C ILE A 73 3.41 1.32 5.63
N GLY A 74 2.24 1.05 6.19
CA GLY A 74 2.10 0.28 7.43
C GLY A 74 0.68 -0.24 7.62
N LEU A 75 0.44 -0.91 8.75
CA LEU A 75 -0.92 -1.25 9.18
C LEU A 75 -1.55 -0.07 9.93
N ALA A 76 -2.85 0.13 9.77
CA ALA A 76 -3.59 1.03 10.64
C ALA A 76 -3.53 0.55 12.11
N PRO A 77 -3.37 1.46 13.08
CA PRO A 77 -3.46 1.10 14.50
C PRO A 77 -4.88 0.62 14.85
N GLN A 78 -5.00 -0.08 15.97
CA GLN A 78 -6.24 -0.76 16.37
C GLN A 78 -7.43 0.21 16.50
N GLU A 79 -7.18 1.44 16.95
CA GLU A 79 -8.20 2.47 17.09
C GLU A 79 -8.75 2.94 15.73
N GLU A 80 -7.87 3.17 14.75
CA GLU A 80 -8.27 3.52 13.38
C GLU A 80 -9.03 2.35 12.72
N PHE A 81 -8.60 1.10 12.99
CA PHE A 81 -9.31 -0.09 12.52
C PHE A 81 -10.73 -0.15 13.06
N TYR A 82 -10.92 0.07 14.37
CA TYR A 82 -12.23 0.05 14.99
C TYR A 82 -13.17 1.10 14.37
N GLN A 83 -12.70 2.34 14.21
CA GLN A 83 -13.49 3.42 13.60
C GLN A 83 -13.90 3.12 12.16
N MET A 84 -12.97 2.57 11.36
CA MET A 84 -13.28 2.19 9.98
C MET A 84 -14.23 1.00 9.93
N ASN A 85 -14.10 0.04 10.85
CA ASN A 85 -14.97 -1.12 10.92
C ASN A 85 -16.41 -0.74 11.32
N GLU A 86 -16.59 0.18 12.27
CA GLU A 86 -17.92 0.71 12.62
C GLU A 86 -18.62 1.35 11.43
N ARG A 87 -17.86 2.04 10.57
CA ARG A 87 -18.42 2.77 9.43
C ARG A 87 -18.69 1.89 8.22
N TYR A 88 -17.81 0.93 7.95
CA TYR A 88 -17.81 0.19 6.69
C TYR A 88 -18.08 -1.32 6.83
N HIS A 89 -18.24 -1.82 8.07
CA HIS A 89 -18.49 -3.23 8.36
C HIS A 89 -17.47 -4.17 7.71
N ILE A 90 -16.19 -3.89 7.96
CA ILE A 90 -15.06 -4.64 7.39
C ILE A 90 -15.10 -6.07 7.94
N GLY A 91 -15.15 -7.06 7.05
CA GLY A 91 -15.20 -8.46 7.44
C GLY A 91 -13.95 -8.93 8.21
N GLN A 92 -14.07 -10.08 8.89
CA GLN A 92 -12.90 -10.74 9.46
C GLN A 92 -11.88 -11.12 8.37
N GLY A 93 -10.60 -11.04 8.72
CA GLY A 93 -9.49 -11.42 7.83
C GLY A 93 -9.00 -10.31 6.90
N TYR A 94 -9.58 -9.11 6.96
CA TYR A 94 -9.07 -7.93 6.25
C TYR A 94 -8.07 -7.15 7.10
N HIS A 95 -7.11 -6.53 6.41
CA HIS A 95 -6.15 -5.60 6.97
C HIS A 95 -6.35 -4.22 6.33
N ILE A 96 -6.08 -3.17 7.10
CA ILE A 96 -6.10 -1.79 6.59
C ILE A 96 -4.65 -1.38 6.37
N PHE A 97 -4.22 -1.39 5.11
CA PHE A 97 -2.92 -0.90 4.70
C PHE A 97 -2.99 0.62 4.54
N LYS A 98 -2.17 1.31 5.31
CA LYS A 98 -2.08 2.76 5.36
C LYS A 98 -0.85 3.20 4.58
N ILE A 99 -1.09 3.93 3.49
CA ILE A 99 -0.02 4.56 2.71
C ILE A 99 0.09 6.01 3.16
N LYS A 100 1.31 6.46 3.46
CA LYS A 100 1.64 7.80 3.91
C LYS A 100 2.56 8.43 2.86
N VAL A 101 2.20 9.64 2.45
CA VAL A 101 2.97 10.44 1.51
C VAL A 101 2.83 11.89 1.94
N GLU A 102 3.93 12.50 2.36
CA GLU A 102 3.94 13.85 2.96
C GLU A 102 2.88 13.99 4.07
N ASN A 103 1.94 14.94 3.92
CA ASN A 103 0.83 15.21 4.82
C ASN A 103 -0.45 14.42 4.46
N ARG A 104 -0.38 13.52 3.47
CA ARG A 104 -1.52 12.74 2.98
C ARG A 104 -1.47 11.31 3.49
N ARG A 105 -2.67 10.75 3.69
CA ARG A 105 -2.88 9.37 4.13
C ARG A 105 -3.90 8.72 3.21
N PHE A 106 -3.54 7.57 2.68
CA PHE A 106 -4.38 6.75 1.83
C PHE A 106 -4.58 5.38 2.49
N PHE A 107 -5.65 4.70 2.10
CA PHE A 107 -5.98 3.40 2.66
C PHE A 107 -6.33 2.41 1.56
N ILE A 108 -5.80 1.21 1.66
CA ILE A 108 -6.25 0.06 0.90
C ILE A 108 -6.62 -1.02 1.92
N ILE A 109 -7.86 -1.49 1.87
CA ILE A 109 -8.36 -2.55 2.75
C ILE A 109 -8.38 -3.83 1.93
N ALA A 110 -7.61 -4.82 2.34
CA ALA A 110 -7.42 -6.07 1.60
C ALA A 110 -7.06 -7.23 2.53
N ARG A 111 -7.19 -8.47 2.07
CA ARG A 111 -6.89 -9.66 2.89
C ARG A 111 -5.40 -9.96 3.03
N SER A 112 -4.61 -9.62 2.02
CA SER A 112 -3.16 -9.77 2.05
C SER A 112 -2.50 -8.83 1.04
N MET A 113 -1.18 -8.83 1.05
CA MET A 113 -0.36 -8.04 0.14
C MET A 113 0.85 -8.86 -0.33
N HIS A 114 1.22 -8.76 -1.59
CA HIS A 114 2.47 -9.27 -2.16
C HIS A 114 3.34 -8.10 -2.62
N VAL A 115 4.65 -8.30 -2.57
CA VAL A 115 5.63 -7.28 -2.94
C VAL A 115 6.64 -7.93 -3.86
N SER A 116 6.89 -7.30 -4.99
CA SER A 116 7.94 -7.67 -5.95
C SER A 116 8.83 -6.45 -6.18
N ILE A 117 10.14 -6.65 -6.07
CA ILE A 117 11.17 -5.61 -6.30
C ILE A 117 12.06 -6.13 -7.44
N ARG A 118 12.41 -5.25 -8.39
CA ARG A 118 13.21 -5.58 -9.59
C ARG A 118 14.49 -4.79 -9.64
#